data_AF-A0A929JWB9-F1
#
_entry.id   AF-A0A929JWB9-F1
#
_cell.length_a   1.000
_cell.length_b   1.000
_cell.length_c   1.000
_cell.angle_alpha   90.00
_cell.angle_beta   90.00
_cell.angle_gamma   90.00
#
_symmetry.space_group_name_H-M   'P 1'
#
loop_
_entity.id
_entity.type
_entity.pdbx_description
1 polymer ?
#
loop_
_entity_poly.entity_id
_entity_poly.type
_entity_poly.pdbx_seq_one_letter_code
_entity_poly.pdbx_strand_id
1 'polypeptide(L)'
;MHSLLQILRRISFQLRRENLHRVAFVLLVLILVATVAFWYFEEKLGFFDAFWWSVVTVTTVGYGDISPATLAGRFVGIALMMLGIGFLGAFWGRPGLIGLMPA
;
A
#
# COMPACT_ATOMS: atom_id res chain seq x y z
N MET A 1 -2.52 -17.06 -30.57
CA MET A 1 -1.89 -15.84 -30.01
C MET A 1 -2.90 -14.73 -29.71
N HIS A 2 -3.79 -14.35 -30.66
CA HIS A 2 -4.74 -13.23 -30.47
C HIS A 2 -5.82 -13.42 -29.40
N SER A 3 -6.34 -14.64 -29.19
CA SER A 3 -7.40 -14.91 -28.19
C SER A 3 -6.90 -14.80 -26.75
N LEU A 4 -5.63 -15.15 -26.50
CA LEU A 4 -4.98 -15.05 -25.19
C LEU A 4 -4.81 -13.58 -24.78
N LEU A 5 -4.39 -12.74 -25.72
CA LEU A 5 -4.24 -11.29 -25.51
C LEU A 5 -5.57 -10.60 -25.22
N GLN A 6 -6.67 -11.09 -25.80
CA GLN A 6 -8.01 -10.55 -25.52
C GLN A 6 -8.49 -10.92 -24.11
N ILE A 7 -8.22 -12.15 -23.64
CA ILE A 7 -8.58 -12.58 -22.28
C ILE A 7 -7.76 -11.84 -21.23
N LEU A 8 -6.45 -11.67 -21.46
CA LEU A 8 -5.57 -10.89 -20.57
C LEU A 8 -5.97 -9.40 -20.50
N ARG A 9 -6.40 -8.82 -21.63
CA ARG A 9 -6.98 -7.45 -21.66
C ARG A 9 -8.33 -7.37 -20.96
N ARG A 10 -9.16 -8.42 -21.02
CA ARG A 10 -10.48 -8.45 -20.36
C ARG A 10 -10.35 -8.54 -18.84
N ILE A 11 -9.40 -9.32 -18.33
CA ILE A 11 -9.10 -9.48 -16.90
C ILE A 11 -8.52 -8.18 -16.32
N SER A 12 -7.60 -7.51 -17.04
CA SER A 12 -7.02 -6.23 -16.58
C SER A 12 -7.98 -5.04 -16.66
N PHE A 13 -8.98 -5.10 -17.55
CA PHE A 13 -10.00 -4.06 -17.71
C PHE A 13 -11.16 -4.21 -16.71
N GLN A 14 -11.54 -5.42 -16.31
CA GLN A 14 -12.61 -5.63 -15.30
C GLN A 14 -12.20 -5.26 -13.87
N LEU A 15 -10.89 -5.20 -13.57
CA LEU A 15 -10.40 -4.67 -12.29
C LEU A 15 -10.58 -3.13 -12.14
N ARG A 16 -11.02 -2.42 -13.18
CA ARG A 16 -10.80 -0.96 -13.32
C ARG A 16 -11.92 -0.03 -12.83
N ARG A 17 -13.16 -0.46 -12.60
CA ARG A 17 -14.25 0.47 -12.18
C ARG A 17 -15.01 0.11 -10.91
N GLU A 18 -15.12 -1.17 -10.55
CA GLU A 18 -15.98 -1.61 -9.44
C GLU A 18 -15.25 -1.73 -8.08
N ASN A 19 -13.92 -1.65 -8.02
CA ASN A 19 -13.17 -2.06 -6.82
C ASN A 19 -12.48 -0.92 -6.06
N LEU A 20 -12.66 0.36 -6.42
CA LEU A 20 -11.97 1.45 -5.71
C LEU A 20 -12.29 1.44 -4.21
N HIS A 21 -13.56 1.24 -3.85
CA HIS A 21 -13.98 1.12 -2.45
C HIS A 21 -13.36 -0.12 -1.76
N ARG A 22 -13.24 -1.25 -2.46
CA ARG A 22 -12.57 -2.45 -1.93
C ARG A 22 -11.08 -2.23 -1.70
N VAL A 23 -10.44 -1.56 -2.63
CA VAL A 23 -9.01 -1.22 -2.62
C VAL A 23 -8.71 -0.24 -1.49
N ALA A 24 -9.55 0.80 -1.31
CA ALA A 24 -9.46 1.72 -0.18
C ALA A 24 -9.72 1.01 1.16
N PHE A 25 -10.71 0.11 1.21
CA PHE A 25 -11.00 -0.69 2.40
C PHE A 25 -9.83 -1.60 2.79
N VAL A 26 -9.22 -2.30 1.83
CA VAL A 26 -8.03 -3.13 2.09
C VAL A 26 -6.86 -2.30 2.61
N LEU A 27 -6.61 -1.12 2.04
CA LEU A 27 -5.58 -0.22 2.57
C LEU A 27 -5.86 0.22 4.01
N LEU A 28 -7.10 0.62 4.29
CA LEU A 28 -7.50 1.02 5.63
C LEU A 28 -7.24 -0.11 6.63
N VAL A 29 -7.63 -1.34 6.30
CA VAL A 29 -7.37 -2.53 7.13
C VAL A 29 -5.87 -2.75 7.30
N LEU A 30 -5.08 -2.67 6.24
CA LEU A 30 -3.62 -2.84 6.32
C LEU A 30 -2.95 -1.79 7.21
N ILE A 31 -3.34 -0.53 7.09
CA ILE A 31 -2.83 0.56 7.93
C ILE A 31 -3.18 0.29 9.40
N LEU A 32 -4.43 -0.09 9.70
CA LEU A 32 -4.84 -0.35 11.08
C LEU A 32 -4.13 -1.56 11.68
N VAL A 33 -3.99 -2.66 10.91
CA VAL A 33 -3.26 -3.86 11.35
C VAL A 33 -1.79 -3.52 11.61
N ALA A 34 -1.14 -2.79 10.69
CA ALA A 34 0.24 -2.36 10.87
C ALA A 34 0.39 -1.40 12.06
N THR A 35 -0.57 -0.50 12.27
CA THR A 35 -0.59 0.43 13.41
C THR A 35 -0.59 -0.33 14.73
N VAL A 36 -1.52 -1.29 14.90
CA VAL A 36 -1.63 -2.08 16.13
C VAL A 36 -0.37 -2.93 16.34
N ALA A 37 0.13 -3.58 15.29
CA ALA A 37 1.33 -4.40 15.38
C ALA A 37 2.57 -3.57 15.74
N PHE A 38 2.77 -2.43 15.06
CA PHE A 38 3.90 -1.54 15.30
C PHE A 38 3.83 -0.91 16.69
N TRP A 39 2.65 -0.43 17.10
CA TRP A 39 2.43 0.09 18.46
C TRP A 39 2.69 -0.96 19.54
N TYR A 40 2.29 -2.22 19.29
CA TYR A 40 2.53 -3.32 20.23
C TYR A 40 4.01 -3.67 20.39
N PHE A 41 4.77 -3.66 19.28
CA PHE A 41 6.20 -4.00 19.33
C PHE A 41 7.10 -2.81 19.70
N GLU A 42 6.66 -1.57 19.49
CA GLU A 42 7.40 -0.36 19.82
C GLU A 42 6.82 0.32 21.08
N GLU A 43 7.21 -0.19 22.25
CA GLU A 43 6.67 0.19 23.58
C GLU A 43 6.76 1.69 23.93
N LYS A 44 7.59 2.47 23.22
CA LYS A 44 7.83 3.90 23.50
C LYS A 44 7.00 4.85 22.63
N LEU A 45 6.20 4.35 21.70
CA LEU A 45 5.45 5.18 20.75
C LEU A 45 3.97 5.30 21.13
N GLY A 46 3.40 6.49 20.89
CA GLY A 46 1.97 6.68 20.98
C GLY A 46 1.22 5.92 19.88
N PHE A 47 -0.06 5.62 20.10
CA PHE A 47 -0.90 4.98 19.07
C PHE A 47 -0.99 5.82 17.78
N PHE A 48 -1.13 7.14 17.93
CA PHE A 48 -1.19 8.05 16.78
C PHE A 48 0.13 8.15 16.01
N ASP A 49 1.25 8.00 16.71
CA ASP A 49 2.59 7.96 16.10
C ASP A 49 2.78 6.68 15.28
N ALA A 50 2.31 5.54 15.79
CA ALA A 50 2.29 4.28 15.05
C ALA A 50 1.36 4.32 13.83
N PHE A 51 0.22 5.03 13.94
CA PHE A 51 -0.69 5.25 12.82
C PHE A 51 -0.05 6.12 11.74
N TRP A 52 0.54 7.25 12.15
CA TRP A 52 1.32 8.13 11.28
C TRP A 52 2.41 7.36 10.54
N TRP A 53 3.22 6.60 11.28
CA TRP A 53 4.29 5.78 10.69
C TRP A 53 3.74 4.77 9.67
N SER A 54 2.62 4.11 9.97
CA SER A 54 2.00 3.14 9.07
C SER A 54 1.51 3.79 7.77
N VAL A 55 0.90 4.97 7.85
CA VAL A 55 0.47 5.76 6.68
C VAL A 55 1.68 6.16 5.84
N VAL A 56 2.67 6.81 6.45
CA VAL A 56 3.88 7.32 5.77
C VAL A 56 4.66 6.18 5.10
N THR A 57 4.67 5.00 5.71
CA THR A 57 5.36 3.81 5.19
C THR A 57 4.61 3.18 4.02
N VAL A 58 3.28 2.97 4.14
CA VAL A 58 2.51 2.32 3.06
C VAL A 58 2.40 3.21 1.81
N THR A 59 2.40 4.54 2.00
CA THR A 59 2.45 5.51 0.89
C THR A 59 3.86 5.70 0.34
N THR A 60 4.85 4.99 0.87
CA THR A 60 6.28 5.07 0.49
C THR A 60 6.86 6.48 0.60
N VAL A 61 6.32 7.33 1.48
CA VAL A 61 6.83 8.69 1.71
C VAL A 61 8.08 8.62 2.58
N GLY A 62 8.01 7.88 3.68
CA GLY A 62 9.17 7.55 4.51
C GLY A 62 9.95 8.75 5.07
N TYR A 63 9.28 9.67 5.80
CA TYR A 63 9.94 10.84 6.39
C TYR A 63 11.15 10.51 7.29
N GLY A 64 11.14 9.34 7.94
CA GLY A 64 12.24 8.87 8.78
C GLY A 64 12.29 9.48 10.18
N ASP A 65 11.27 10.26 10.55
CA ASP A 65 11.03 10.79 11.89
C ASP A 65 10.72 9.68 12.91
N ILE A 66 10.02 8.64 12.47
CA ILE A 66 9.73 7.43 13.25
C ILE A 66 10.23 6.21 12.49
N SER A 67 10.90 5.29 13.18
CA SER A 67 11.42 4.07 12.58
C SER A 67 11.43 2.90 13.58
N PRO A 68 11.31 1.65 13.11
CA PRO A 68 11.32 0.48 13.98
C PRO A 68 12.68 0.34 14.69
N ALA A 69 12.67 0.46 16.02
CA ALA A 69 13.82 0.20 16.86
C ALA A 69 13.96 -1.31 17.16
N THR A 70 12.85 -2.03 17.22
CA THR A 70 12.80 -3.45 17.55
C THR A 70 12.90 -4.34 16.31
N LEU A 71 13.42 -5.55 16.49
CA LEU A 71 13.48 -6.54 15.41
C LEU A 71 12.08 -6.92 14.89
N ALA A 72 11.11 -7.06 15.81
CA ALA A 72 9.73 -7.35 15.45
C ALA A 72 9.07 -6.20 14.65
N GLY A 73 9.26 -4.95 15.09
CA GLY A 73 8.81 -3.77 14.35
C GLY A 73 9.40 -3.69 12.94
N ARG A 74 10.66 -4.13 12.74
CA ARG A 74 11.27 -4.21 11.40
C ARG A 74 10.58 -5.23 10.51
N PHE A 75 10.21 -6.39 11.03
CA PHE A 75 9.43 -7.38 10.27
C PHE A 75 8.04 -6.84 9.87
N VAL A 76 7.37 -6.11 10.76
CA VAL A 76 6.11 -5.41 10.43
C VAL A 76 6.34 -4.42 9.30
N GLY A 77 7.41 -3.63 9.36
CA GLY A 77 7.78 -2.68 8.30
C GLY A 77 8.05 -3.34 6.96
N ILE A 78 8.83 -4.42 6.92
CA ILE A 78 9.11 -5.17 5.69
C ILE A 78 7.80 -5.67 5.06
N ALA A 79 6.92 -6.27 5.86
CA ALA A 79 5.62 -6.75 5.38
C ALA A 79 4.77 -5.58 4.81
N LEU A 80 4.70 -4.45 5.52
CA LEU A 80 3.95 -3.27 5.09
C LEU A 80 4.50 -2.68 3.78
N MET A 81 5.83 -2.58 3.65
CA MET A 81 6.50 -2.05 2.45
C MET A 81 6.24 -2.92 1.22
N MET A 82 6.33 -4.25 1.34
CA MET A 82 6.02 -5.16 0.23
C MET A 82 4.58 -5.00 -0.26
N LEU A 83 3.63 -4.81 0.66
CA LEU A 83 2.23 -4.59 0.34
C LEU A 83 1.97 -3.19 -0.26
N GLY A 84 2.64 -2.16 0.24
CA GLY A 84 2.54 -0.78 -0.26
C GLY A 84 2.99 -0.64 -1.72
N ILE A 85 4.12 -1.25 -2.09
CA ILE A 85 4.64 -1.23 -3.48
C ILE A 85 3.65 -1.89 -4.45
N GLY A 86 3.09 -3.04 -4.07
CA GLY A 86 2.08 -3.74 -4.88
C GLY A 86 0.85 -2.87 -5.13
N PHE A 87 0.44 -2.07 -4.14
CA PHE A 87 -0.69 -1.15 -4.26
C PHE A 87 -0.41 0.03 -5.20
N LEU A 88 0.70 0.74 -4.98
CA LEU A 88 1.05 1.92 -5.77
C LEU A 88 1.28 1.55 -7.24
N GLY A 89 1.92 0.41 -7.51
CA GLY A 89 2.09 -0.11 -8.87
C GLY A 89 0.75 -0.40 -9.57
N ALA A 90 -0.22 -0.98 -8.85
CA ALA A 90 -1.55 -1.24 -9.40
C ALA A 90 -2.37 0.05 -9.63
N PHE A 91 -2.18 1.08 -8.79
CA PHE A 91 -2.86 2.37 -8.94
C PHE A 91 -2.29 3.20 -10.09
N TRP A 92 -0.96 3.30 -10.19
CA TRP A 92 -0.25 4.11 -11.20
C TRP A 92 -0.12 3.42 -12.56
N GLY A 93 -0.08 2.08 -12.61
CA GLY A 93 -0.08 1.29 -13.86
C GLY A 93 -1.37 1.40 -14.68
N ARG A 94 -2.20 2.42 -14.44
CA ARG A 94 -3.46 2.67 -15.12
C ARG A 94 -3.20 3.38 -16.46
N PRO A 95 -3.45 2.74 -17.63
CA PRO A 95 -3.18 3.34 -18.94
C PRO A 95 -3.89 4.68 -19.20
N GLY A 96 -5.00 4.94 -18.49
CA GLY A 96 -5.74 6.21 -18.59
C GLY A 96 -5.15 7.39 -17.82
N LEU A 97 -4.21 7.19 -16.88
CA LEU A 97 -3.55 8.28 -16.15
C LEU A 97 -2.23 8.71 -16.80
N ILE A 98 -1.54 7.77 -17.45
CA ILE A 98 -0.28 8.03 -18.16
C ILE A 98 -0.48 8.99 -19.34
N GLY A 99 -1.65 8.97 -19.99
CA GLY A 99 -2.00 9.89 -21.08
C GLY A 99 -2.39 11.32 -20.64
N LEU A 100 -2.49 11.60 -19.34
CA LEU A 100 -2.85 12.92 -18.80
C LEU A 100 -1.62 13.66 -18.23
N MET A 101 -0.43 13.07 -18.27
CA MET A 101 0.79 13.72 -17.81
C MET A 101 1.31 14.62 -18.94
N PRO A 102 1.43 15.94 -18.74
CA PRO A 102 2.19 16.77 -19.66
C PRO A 102 3.64 16.29 -19.67
N ALA A 103 4.21 16.16 -20.87
CA ALA A 103 5.60 15.76 -21.10
C ALA A 103 6.59 16.79 -20.52
#